data_AF-A0A8D1S2J7-F1
#
_entry.id   AF-A0A8D1S2J7-F1
#
_cell.length_a   1.000
_cell.length_b   1.000
_cell.length_c   1.000
_cell.angle_alpha   90.00
_cell.angle_beta   90.00
_cell.angle_gamma   90.00
#
_symmetry.space_group_name_H-M   'P 1'
#
loop_
_entity.id
_entity.type
_entity.pdbx_description
1 polymer ?
#
loop_
_entity_poly.entity_id
_entity_poly.type
_entity_poly.pdbx_seq_one_letter_code
_entity_poly.pdbx_strand_id
1 'polypeptide(L)'
;MNSNADTLRKELENIRRSQEKLEHSFAEMQTELGAVKTRMNNAEERISDMEDRIMEITQSGQQTENRIKKLESNIRDLWDNIKRANLRIIGIPEGVEKDKGMENIFEEIIAGNFPNLKDTGFKIQEAQRAPNKLNPNRPTPRHIIIKMAKVSDKERILKAAREKQNVT
;
A
#
# COMPACT_ATOMS: atom_id res chain seq x y z
N MET A 1 81.34 15.17 52.56
CA MET A 1 79.95 15.23 53.05
C MET A 1 78.94 15.86 52.06
N ASN A 2 79.34 16.25 50.83
CA ASN A 2 78.49 17.03 49.91
C ASN A 2 77.65 16.21 48.90
N SER A 3 77.87 14.89 48.78
CA SER A 3 77.29 14.06 47.70
C SER A 3 75.78 13.79 47.84
N ASN A 4 75.25 13.73 49.07
CA ASN A 4 73.82 13.51 49.29
C ASN A 4 72.98 14.76 48.99
N ALA A 5 73.50 15.95 49.29
CA ALA A 5 72.78 17.21 49.05
C ALA A 5 72.60 17.48 47.54
N ASP A 6 73.63 17.21 46.73
CA ASP A 6 73.55 17.35 45.27
C ASP A 6 72.60 16.32 44.62
N THR A 7 72.50 15.12 45.19
CA THR A 7 71.58 14.08 44.73
C THR A 7 70.13 14.44 45.01
N LEU A 8 69.82 14.87 46.25
CA LEU A 8 68.49 15.37 46.63
C LEU A 8 68.06 16.58 45.80
N ARG A 9 69.00 17.49 45.49
CA ARG A 9 68.72 18.65 44.63
C ARG A 9 68.34 18.26 43.21
N LYS A 10 69.00 17.25 42.62
CA LYS A 10 68.64 16.71 41.30
C LYS A 10 67.27 16.02 41.32
N GLU A 11 66.95 15.28 42.38
CA GLU A 11 65.63 14.64 42.54
C GLU A 11 64.52 15.68 42.67
N LEU A 12 64.72 16.74 43.47
CA LEU A 12 63.76 17.85 43.59
C LEU A 12 63.53 18.55 42.25
N GLU A 13 64.58 18.78 41.47
CA GLU A 13 64.47 19.38 40.15
C GLU A 13 63.71 18.47 39.16
N ASN A 14 63.92 17.15 39.23
CA ASN A 14 63.17 16.18 38.44
C ASN A 14 61.69 16.13 38.84
N ILE A 15 61.39 16.15 40.15
CA ILE A 15 60.02 16.21 40.67
C ILE A 15 59.33 17.47 40.17
N ARG A 16 59.99 18.63 40.28
CA ARG A 16 59.45 19.90 39.79
C ARG A 16 59.08 19.85 38.31
N ARG A 17 59.99 19.36 37.46
CA ARG A 17 59.70 19.20 36.02
C ARG A 17 58.56 18.22 35.75
N SER A 18 58.42 17.17 36.57
CA SER A 18 57.30 16.23 36.45
C SER A 18 55.97 16.85 36.86
N GLN A 19 55.97 17.70 37.90
CA GLN A 19 54.80 18.46 38.33
C GLN A 19 54.35 19.45 37.26
N GLU A 20 55.28 20.22 36.68
CA GLU A 20 54.98 21.17 35.60
C GLU A 20 54.35 20.47 34.38
N LYS A 21 54.83 19.26 34.02
CA LYS A 21 54.22 18.44 32.96
C LYS A 21 52.82 17.97 33.31
N LEU A 22 52.60 17.51 34.55
CA LEU A 22 51.29 17.08 35.01
C LEU A 22 50.28 18.23 35.01
N GLU A 23 50.69 19.42 35.46
CA GLU A 23 49.86 20.63 35.44
C GLU A 23 49.47 21.02 34.01
N HIS A 24 50.43 20.97 33.07
CA HIS A 24 50.14 21.24 31.66
C HIS A 24 49.15 20.25 31.08
N SER A 25 49.37 18.94 31.26
CA SER A 25 48.44 17.91 30.78
C SER A 25 47.06 18.01 31.44
N PHE A 26 46.99 18.40 32.71
CA PHE A 26 45.73 18.63 33.40
C PHE A 26 44.94 19.80 32.78
N ALA A 27 45.61 20.90 32.46
CA ALA A 27 44.98 22.05 31.80
C ALA A 27 44.46 21.69 30.39
N GLU A 28 45.21 20.89 29.63
CA GLU A 28 44.77 20.37 28.32
C GLU A 28 43.52 19.52 28.46
N MET A 29 43.52 18.54 29.39
CA MET A 29 42.34 17.70 29.67
C MET A 29 41.11 18.52 30.06
N GLN A 30 41.28 19.58 30.86
CA GLN A 30 40.15 20.45 31.23
C GLN A 30 39.55 21.17 30.03
N THR A 31 40.39 21.63 29.10
CA THR A 31 39.95 22.31 27.88
C THR A 31 39.24 21.34 26.94
N GLU A 32 39.80 20.14 26.73
CA GLU A 32 39.15 19.09 25.94
C GLU A 32 37.82 18.66 26.54
N LEU A 33 37.75 18.48 27.87
CA LEU A 33 36.51 18.13 28.56
C LEU A 33 35.45 19.22 28.40
N GLY A 34 35.84 20.50 28.44
CA GLY A 34 34.96 21.62 28.15
C GLY A 34 34.39 21.56 26.73
N ALA A 35 35.24 21.27 25.74
CA ALA A 35 34.82 21.12 24.34
C ALA A 35 33.87 19.92 24.16
N VAL A 36 34.14 18.79 24.82
CA VAL A 36 33.26 17.62 24.81
C VAL A 36 31.91 17.93 25.43
N LYS A 37 31.87 18.64 26.57
CA LYS A 37 30.63 19.04 27.23
C LYS A 37 29.74 19.90 26.32
N THR A 38 30.31 20.90 25.66
CA THR A 38 29.55 21.74 24.71
C THR A 38 29.01 20.92 23.53
N ARG A 39 29.83 20.01 22.98
CA ARG A 39 29.38 19.11 21.90
C ARG A 39 28.27 18.17 22.35
N MET A 40 28.31 17.70 23.60
CA MET A 40 27.28 16.83 24.20
C MET A 40 25.95 17.57 24.34
N ASN A 41 25.96 18.78 24.93
CA ASN A 41 24.76 19.60 25.04
C ASN A 41 24.12 19.88 23.66
N ASN A 42 24.94 20.23 22.66
CA ASN A 42 24.45 20.45 21.29
C ASN A 42 23.87 19.16 20.67
N ALA A 43 24.41 17.99 21.03
CA ALA A 43 23.88 16.71 20.55
C ALA A 43 22.55 16.37 21.23
N GLU A 44 22.40 16.66 22.53
CA GLU A 44 21.16 16.48 23.28
C GLU A 44 20.03 17.33 22.71
N GLU A 45 20.27 18.62 22.44
CA GLU A 45 19.28 19.50 21.81
C GLU A 45 18.85 18.97 20.44
N ARG A 46 19.81 18.56 19.60
CA ARG A 46 19.51 17.98 18.28
C ARG A 46 18.72 16.67 18.37
N ILE A 47 18.96 15.86 19.39
CA ILE A 47 18.20 14.62 19.62
C ILE A 47 16.76 14.97 20.00
N SER A 48 16.55 15.93 20.90
CA SER A 48 15.20 16.40 21.26
C SER A 48 14.43 16.90 20.04
N ASP A 49 15.04 17.76 19.22
CA ASP A 49 14.43 18.26 17.98
C ASP A 49 14.08 17.12 17.00
N MET A 50 14.93 16.09 16.95
CA MET A 50 14.69 14.92 16.09
C MET A 50 13.55 14.05 16.62
N GLU A 51 13.44 13.86 17.94
CA GLU A 51 12.36 13.12 18.58
C GLU A 51 11.00 13.75 18.28
N ASP A 52 10.89 15.07 18.42
CA ASP A 52 9.67 15.82 18.11
C ASP A 52 9.28 15.67 16.64
N ARG A 53 10.24 15.81 15.72
CA ARG A 53 9.99 15.62 14.28
C ARG A 53 9.56 14.19 13.94
N ILE A 54 10.13 13.19 14.60
CA ILE A 54 9.74 11.78 14.41
C ILE A 54 8.30 11.55 14.87
N MET A 55 7.88 12.17 15.98
CA MET A 55 6.49 12.09 16.44
C MET A 55 5.51 12.71 15.42
N GLU A 56 5.83 13.89 14.88
CA GLU A 56 5.02 14.54 13.84
C GLU A 56 4.92 13.70 12.55
N ILE A 57 6.05 13.13 12.10
CA ILE A 57 6.09 12.26 10.92
C ILE A 57 5.26 10.98 11.16
N THR A 58 5.36 10.39 12.35
CA THR A 58 4.60 9.18 12.69
C THR A 58 3.11 9.46 12.72
N GLN A 59 2.69 10.56 13.35
CA GLN A 59 1.28 10.95 13.40
C GLN A 59 0.71 11.25 12.01
N SER A 60 1.43 12.04 11.21
CA SER A 60 1.01 12.35 9.83
C SER A 60 0.98 11.10 8.94
N GLY A 61 1.95 10.19 9.10
CA GLY A 61 1.95 8.87 8.46
C GLY A 61 0.69 8.08 8.78
N GLN A 62 0.33 7.96 10.06
CA GLN A 62 -0.88 7.26 10.49
C GLN A 62 -2.16 7.87 9.92
N GLN A 63 -2.23 9.21 9.85
CA GLN A 63 -3.36 9.90 9.23
C GLN A 63 -3.46 9.61 7.73
N THR A 64 -2.33 9.59 7.00
CA THR A 64 -2.34 9.26 5.57
C THR A 64 -2.76 7.81 5.33
N GLU A 65 -2.32 6.86 6.16
CA GLU A 65 -2.72 5.46 6.06
C GLU A 65 -4.24 5.30 6.25
N ASN A 66 -4.82 5.97 7.24
CA ASN A 66 -6.27 5.94 7.49
C ASN A 66 -7.06 6.54 6.31
N ARG A 67 -6.54 7.60 5.69
CA ARG A 67 -7.13 8.18 4.46
C ARG A 67 -7.07 7.21 3.30
N ILE A 68 -5.96 6.50 3.11
CA ILE A 68 -5.80 5.49 2.06
C ILE A 68 -6.80 4.35 2.27
N LYS A 69 -6.90 3.78 3.48
CA LYS A 69 -7.88 2.72 3.80
C LYS A 69 -9.32 3.16 3.50
N LYS A 70 -9.67 4.41 3.84
CA LYS A 70 -11.00 4.96 3.52
C LYS A 70 -11.23 5.07 2.01
N LEU A 71 -10.22 5.55 1.27
CA LEU A 71 -10.31 5.65 -0.20
C LEU A 71 -10.43 4.28 -0.87
N GLU A 72 -9.69 3.28 -0.39
CA GLU A 72 -9.79 1.91 -0.90
C GLU A 72 -11.19 1.31 -0.69
N SER A 73 -11.78 1.51 0.50
CA SER A 73 -13.17 1.10 0.76
C SER A 73 -14.13 1.81 -0.18
N ASN A 74 -14.00 3.13 -0.33
CA ASN A 74 -14.86 3.91 -1.22
C ASN A 74 -14.74 3.44 -2.68
N ILE A 75 -13.53 3.13 -3.16
CA ILE A 75 -13.30 2.61 -4.50
C ILE A 75 -13.98 1.25 -4.67
N ARG A 76 -13.92 0.38 -3.65
CA ARG A 76 -14.62 -0.91 -3.66
C ARG A 76 -16.13 -0.72 -3.77
N ASP A 77 -16.71 0.15 -2.96
CA ASP A 77 -18.15 0.44 -2.97
C ASP A 77 -18.61 1.02 -4.32
N LEU A 78 -17.81 1.95 -4.90
CA LEU A 78 -18.07 2.49 -6.23
C LEU A 78 -17.99 1.41 -7.32
N TRP A 79 -16.99 0.53 -7.25
CA TRP A 79 -16.86 -0.57 -8.21
C TRP A 79 -18.03 -1.55 -8.13
N ASP A 80 -18.47 -1.88 -6.91
CA ASP A 80 -19.62 -2.76 -6.68
C ASP A 80 -20.92 -2.10 -7.16
N ASN A 81 -21.05 -0.78 -6.98
CA ASN A 81 -22.17 0.00 -7.50
C ASN A 81 -22.19 -0.01 -9.05
N ILE A 82 -21.05 0.26 -9.69
CA ILE A 82 -20.90 0.26 -11.17
C ILE A 82 -21.23 -1.12 -11.74
N LYS A 83 -20.76 -2.20 -11.09
CA LYS A 83 -20.99 -3.59 -11.52
C LYS A 83 -22.34 -4.14 -11.06
N ARG A 84 -23.12 -3.38 -10.29
CA ARG A 84 -24.36 -3.86 -9.69
C ARG A 84 -25.36 -4.34 -10.74
N ALA A 85 -25.41 -3.70 -11.91
CA ALA A 85 -26.28 -4.09 -13.03
C ALA A 85 -25.63 -5.07 -14.04
N ASN A 86 -24.37 -5.48 -13.84
CA ASN A 86 -23.65 -6.31 -14.78
C ASN A 86 -23.89 -7.81 -14.51
N LEU A 87 -24.26 -8.55 -15.55
CA LEU A 87 -24.33 -10.01 -15.61
C LEU A 87 -23.10 -10.55 -16.35
N ARG A 88 -22.55 -11.67 -15.88
CA ARG A 88 -21.37 -12.33 -16.49
C ARG A 88 -21.76 -13.71 -17.01
N ILE A 89 -21.63 -13.90 -18.32
CA ILE A 89 -21.89 -15.18 -19.00
C ILE A 89 -20.55 -15.82 -19.36
N ILE A 90 -20.40 -17.11 -19.09
CA ILE A 90 -19.16 -17.86 -19.19
C ILE A 90 -19.39 -19.05 -20.13
N GLY A 91 -18.36 -19.46 -20.87
CA GLY A 91 -18.40 -20.68 -21.69
C GLY A 91 -18.92 -20.49 -23.11
N ILE A 92 -19.35 -19.28 -23.51
CA ILE A 92 -19.78 -19.01 -24.88
C ILE A 92 -18.57 -19.03 -25.82
N PRO A 93 -18.54 -19.86 -26.88
CA PRO A 93 -17.43 -19.91 -27.84
C PRO A 93 -17.13 -18.55 -28.46
N GLU A 94 -15.86 -18.25 -28.72
CA GLU A 94 -15.46 -16.99 -29.37
C GLU A 94 -15.95 -16.96 -30.83
N GLY A 95 -16.39 -15.79 -31.29
CA GLY A 95 -16.78 -15.57 -32.69
C GLY A 95 -18.27 -15.70 -32.98
N VAL A 96 -19.03 -16.41 -32.13
CA VAL A 96 -20.50 -16.53 -32.26
C VAL A 96 -21.17 -15.16 -32.22
N GLU A 97 -20.59 -14.22 -31.48
CA GLU A 97 -21.06 -12.84 -31.40
C GLU A 97 -20.97 -12.06 -32.71
N LYS A 98 -20.14 -12.47 -33.68
CA LYS A 98 -20.00 -11.76 -34.96
C LYS A 98 -21.20 -11.98 -35.86
N ASP A 99 -21.79 -13.16 -35.78
CA ASP A 99 -22.93 -13.55 -36.63
C ASP A 99 -24.25 -13.08 -36.01
N LYS A 100 -24.40 -13.28 -34.70
CA LYS A 100 -25.66 -13.02 -34.00
C LYS A 100 -25.69 -11.69 -33.23
N GLY A 101 -24.54 -11.16 -32.81
CA GLY A 101 -24.48 -10.09 -31.81
C GLY A 101 -24.63 -10.60 -30.38
N MET A 102 -24.08 -9.85 -29.42
CA MET A 102 -24.06 -10.26 -28.00
C MET A 102 -25.45 -10.26 -27.35
N GLU A 103 -26.32 -9.32 -27.77
CA GLU A 103 -27.68 -9.18 -27.22
C GLU A 103 -28.55 -10.37 -27.62
N ASN A 104 -28.49 -10.79 -28.89
CA ASN A 104 -29.23 -11.96 -29.37
C ASN A 104 -28.76 -13.26 -28.70
N ILE A 105 -27.45 -13.41 -28.43
CA ILE A 105 -26.94 -14.55 -27.63
C ILE A 105 -27.58 -14.56 -26.24
N PHE A 106 -27.69 -13.40 -25.59
CA PHE A 106 -28.34 -13.29 -24.30
C PHE A 106 -29.84 -13.64 -24.39
N GLU A 107 -30.57 -13.14 -25.39
CA GLU A 107 -31.97 -13.48 -25.60
C GLU A 107 -32.20 -14.97 -25.85
N GLU A 108 -31.35 -15.62 -26.64
CA GLU A 108 -31.37 -17.08 -26.87
C GLU A 108 -31.18 -17.85 -25.54
N ILE A 109 -30.22 -17.44 -24.71
CA ILE A 109 -29.98 -18.05 -23.39
C ILE A 109 -31.21 -17.88 -22.50
N ILE A 110 -31.79 -16.68 -22.44
CA ILE A 110 -33.00 -16.43 -21.64
C ILE A 110 -34.17 -17.26 -22.14
N ALA A 111 -34.45 -17.27 -23.45
CA ALA A 111 -35.58 -18.00 -24.02
C ALA A 111 -35.42 -19.52 -23.88
N GLY A 112 -34.20 -20.04 -24.06
CA GLY A 112 -33.91 -21.46 -23.92
C GLY A 112 -33.93 -21.94 -22.47
N ASN A 113 -33.51 -21.10 -21.52
CA ASN A 113 -33.38 -21.53 -20.12
C ASN A 113 -34.49 -21.12 -19.19
N PHE A 114 -35.08 -19.94 -19.41
CA PHE A 114 -36.00 -19.28 -18.52
C PHE A 114 -37.25 -18.84 -19.30
N PRO A 115 -38.12 -19.77 -19.73
CA PRO A 115 -39.30 -19.43 -20.52
C PRO A 115 -40.20 -18.38 -19.84
N ASN A 116 -40.27 -18.39 -18.51
CA ASN A 116 -41.02 -17.43 -17.70
C ASN A 116 -40.49 -15.98 -17.81
N LEU A 117 -39.27 -15.79 -18.32
CA LEU A 117 -38.61 -14.49 -18.46
C LEU A 117 -38.53 -14.02 -19.93
N LYS A 118 -38.90 -14.87 -20.89
CA LYS A 118 -38.75 -14.61 -22.33
C LYS A 118 -39.44 -13.30 -22.76
N ASP A 119 -40.69 -13.09 -22.34
CA ASP A 119 -41.49 -11.95 -22.78
C ASP A 119 -41.35 -10.72 -21.85
N THR A 120 -40.35 -10.71 -20.96
CA THR A 120 -40.15 -9.60 -20.01
C THR A 120 -39.61 -8.34 -20.70
N GLY A 121 -38.97 -8.47 -21.88
CA GLY A 121 -38.44 -7.32 -22.62
C GLY A 121 -37.29 -6.62 -21.90
N PHE A 122 -36.25 -7.37 -21.52
CA PHE A 122 -35.09 -6.82 -20.82
C PHE A 122 -34.40 -5.73 -21.65
N LYS A 123 -34.11 -4.59 -21.03
CA LYS A 123 -33.34 -3.52 -21.67
C LYS A 123 -31.87 -3.66 -21.33
N ILE A 124 -31.04 -3.87 -22.36
CA ILE A 124 -29.58 -3.93 -22.25
C ILE A 124 -29.01 -2.54 -22.54
N GLN A 125 -28.03 -2.09 -21.74
CA GLN A 125 -27.27 -0.86 -21.98
C GLN A 125 -25.99 -1.13 -22.77
N GLU A 126 -25.34 -2.25 -22.48
CA GLU A 126 -24.06 -2.60 -23.07
C GLU A 126 -23.88 -4.12 -23.03
N ALA A 127 -23.32 -4.69 -24.09
CA ALA A 127 -23.01 -6.10 -24.19
C ALA A 127 -21.66 -6.29 -24.89
N GLN A 128 -20.67 -6.82 -24.17
CA GLN A 128 -19.31 -6.97 -24.72
C GLN A 128 -18.52 -8.12 -24.07
N ARG A 129 -17.44 -8.55 -24.73
CA ARG A 129 -16.48 -9.51 -24.16
C ARG A 129 -15.49 -8.80 -23.25
N ALA A 130 -15.20 -9.41 -22.11
CA ALA A 130 -14.17 -8.94 -21.19
C ALA A 130 -13.04 -9.97 -21.05
N PRO A 131 -11.76 -9.57 -21.25
CA PRO A 131 -11.29 -8.25 -21.70
C PRO A 131 -11.58 -7.97 -23.20
N ASN A 132 -11.62 -6.69 -23.60
CA ASN A 132 -11.93 -6.32 -24.99
C ASN A 132 -10.92 -6.90 -26.00
N LYS A 133 -9.65 -7.03 -25.61
CA LYS A 133 -8.59 -7.63 -26.43
C LYS A 133 -8.55 -9.15 -26.23
N LEU A 134 -8.56 -9.90 -27.34
CA LEU A 134 -8.34 -11.34 -27.33
C LEU A 134 -6.86 -11.64 -27.05
N ASN A 135 -6.60 -12.58 -26.15
CA ASN A 135 -5.26 -13.14 -25.93
C ASN A 135 -5.21 -14.53 -26.58
N PRO A 136 -4.43 -14.74 -27.66
CA PRO A 136 -4.34 -16.02 -28.37
C PRO A 136 -3.86 -17.19 -27.50
N ASN A 137 -3.08 -16.90 -26.45
CA ASN A 137 -2.54 -17.92 -25.55
C ASN A 137 -3.55 -18.39 -24.48
N ARG A 138 -4.76 -17.80 -24.45
CA ARG A 138 -5.78 -18.16 -23.47
C ARG A 138 -6.59 -19.36 -23.98
N PRO A 139 -6.61 -20.50 -23.26
CA PRO A 139 -7.33 -21.70 -23.72
C PRO A 139 -8.85 -21.59 -23.54
N THR A 140 -9.33 -20.71 -22.66
CA THR A 140 -10.77 -20.51 -22.38
C THR A 140 -11.33 -19.33 -23.16
N PRO A 141 -12.59 -19.39 -23.65
CA PRO A 141 -13.29 -18.22 -24.17
C PRO A 141 -13.36 -17.08 -23.15
N ARG A 142 -13.34 -15.84 -23.62
CA ARG A 142 -13.58 -14.65 -22.79
C ARG A 142 -15.02 -14.62 -22.32
N HIS A 143 -15.26 -13.95 -21.21
CA HIS A 143 -16.61 -13.90 -20.65
C HIS A 143 -17.36 -12.75 -21.32
N ILE A 144 -18.67 -12.89 -21.45
CA ILE A 144 -19.53 -11.81 -21.92
C ILE A 144 -20.06 -11.07 -20.70
N ILE A 145 -19.99 -9.74 -20.72
CA ILE A 145 -20.58 -8.85 -19.74
C ILE A 145 -21.80 -8.19 -20.38
N ILE A 146 -22.98 -8.41 -19.79
CA ILE A 146 -24.22 -7.75 -20.15
C ILE A 146 -24.56 -6.74 -19.05
N LYS A 147 -24.62 -5.46 -19.38
CA LYS A 147 -25.05 -4.40 -18.47
C LYS A 147 -26.54 -4.17 -18.65
N MET A 148 -27.32 -4.50 -17.64
CA MET A 148 -28.76 -4.29 -17.65
C MET A 148 -29.10 -2.83 -17.39
N ALA A 149 -30.19 -2.32 -17.97
CA ALA A 149 -30.70 -0.99 -17.65
C ALA A 149 -31.26 -0.89 -16.22
N LYS A 150 -31.73 -2.00 -15.66
CA LYS A 150 -32.26 -2.10 -14.30
C LYS A 150 -31.57 -3.21 -13.52
N VAL A 151 -31.19 -2.92 -12.28
CA VAL A 151 -30.59 -3.91 -11.36
C VAL A 151 -31.58 -5.03 -11.03
N SER A 152 -32.87 -4.72 -10.92
CA SER A 152 -33.94 -5.69 -10.66
C SER A 152 -33.97 -6.82 -11.70
N ASP A 153 -33.66 -6.50 -12.95
CA ASP A 153 -33.72 -7.46 -14.05
C ASP A 153 -32.58 -8.48 -13.93
N LYS A 154 -31.36 -7.99 -13.62
CA LYS A 154 -30.23 -8.86 -13.29
C LYS A 154 -30.55 -9.77 -12.10
N GLU A 155 -31.12 -9.22 -11.03
CA GLU A 155 -31.46 -9.99 -9.82
C GLU A 155 -32.48 -11.10 -10.12
N ARG A 156 -33.51 -10.81 -10.93
CA ARG A 156 -34.49 -11.79 -11.37
C ARG A 156 -33.86 -12.93 -12.18
N ILE A 157 -32.97 -12.61 -13.13
CA ILE A 157 -32.28 -13.60 -13.95
C ILE A 157 -31.36 -14.48 -13.08
N LEU A 158 -30.58 -13.87 -12.19
CA LEU A 158 -29.69 -14.62 -11.29
C LEU A 158 -30.47 -15.52 -10.33
N LYS A 159 -31.64 -15.07 -9.86
CA LYS A 159 -32.52 -15.90 -9.05
C LYS A 159 -33.01 -17.12 -9.83
N ALA A 160 -33.54 -16.93 -11.04
CA ALA A 160 -33.98 -18.02 -11.90
C ALA A 160 -32.85 -19.00 -12.25
N ALA A 161 -31.63 -18.49 -12.51
CA ALA A 161 -30.45 -19.31 -12.76
C ALA A 161 -30.07 -20.18 -11.55
N ARG A 162 -30.14 -19.63 -10.33
CA ARG A 162 -29.89 -20.39 -9.09
C ARG A 162 -30.94 -21.46 -8.85
N GLU A 163 -32.22 -21.17 -9.10
CA GLU A 163 -33.32 -22.11 -8.95
C GLU A 163 -33.24 -23.26 -9.96
N LYS A 164 -32.82 -22.96 -11.20
CA LYS A 164 -32.65 -23.97 -12.25
C LYS A 164 -31.42 -24.87 -12.04
N GLN A 165 -30.39 -24.36 -11.35
CA GLN A 165 -29.06 -24.97 -11.14
C GLN A 165 -28.22 -25.17 -12.42
N ASN A 166 -28.81 -25.74 -13.48
CA ASN A 166 -28.14 -25.98 -14.76
C ASN A 166 -28.68 -25.06 -15.85
N VAL A 167 -27.81 -24.20 -16.37
CA VAL A 167 -28.07 -23.31 -17.50
C VAL A 167 -27.25 -23.83 -18.68
N THR A 168 -27.93 -24.15 -19.77
CA THR A 168 -27.36 -24.70 -21.00
C THR A 168 -27.30 -23.68 -22.12
#